data_AF-A0A450T4F5-F1
#
_entry.id   AF-A0A450T4F5-F1
#
_cell.length_a   1.000
_cell.length_b   1.000
_cell.length_c   1.000
_cell.angle_alpha   90.00
_cell.angle_beta   90.00
_cell.angle_gamma   90.00
#
_symmetry.space_group_name_H-M   'P 1'
#
loop_
_entity.id
_entity.type
_entity.pdbx_description
1 polymer ?
#
loop_
_entity_poly.entity_id
_entity_poly.type
_entity_poly.pdbx_seq_one_letter_code
_entity_poly.pdbx_strand_id
1 'polypeptide(L)'
;MLTQIVSIFASIIALVIAFLTLKQLHFQTKGLVLLGCLENYQRITRGREKAITNRSKREAHLYYREICDLHWTEFKMWESGAIPDHVIDVWIRARHYDYKNEYIEFENNEGVRVIVDYKTVWDSLKKKGYFQSEDSFTIFMDLAHHGEIEKALMIPNGQRNRFLSFLHT
;
A
#
# COMPACT_ATOMS: atom_id res chain seq x y z
N MET A 1 13.90 17.52 -0.43
CA MET A 1 14.17 17.49 1.03
C MET A 1 12.89 17.39 1.86
N LEU A 2 11.78 18.07 1.53
CA LEU A 2 10.49 17.93 2.23
C LEU A 2 9.90 16.50 2.15
N THR A 3 10.13 15.77 1.05
CA THR A 3 9.63 14.41 0.81
C THR A 3 10.30 13.32 1.66
N GLN A 4 11.56 13.52 2.07
CA GLN A 4 12.23 12.60 3.00
C GLN A 4 11.72 12.79 4.43
N ILE A 5 11.28 14.00 4.78
CA ILE A 5 10.73 14.31 6.11
C ILE A 5 9.38 13.60 6.29
N VAL A 6 8.48 13.61 5.30
CA VAL A 6 7.16 12.97 5.43
C VAL A 6 7.22 11.43 5.50
N SER A 7 8.12 10.78 4.76
CA SER A 7 8.29 9.32 4.84
C SER A 7 8.92 8.86 6.16
N ILE A 8 9.82 9.68 6.73
CA ILE A 8 10.40 9.46 8.06
C ILE A 8 9.33 9.64 9.15
N PHE A 9 8.43 10.62 9.05
CA PHE A 9 7.36 10.82 10.04
C PHE A 9 6.29 9.71 10.02
N ALA A 10 5.91 9.19 8.85
CA ALA A 10 5.01 8.03 8.76
C ALA A 10 5.64 6.75 9.34
N SER A 11 6.94 6.56 9.10
CA SER A 11 7.72 5.45 9.67
C SER A 11 7.89 5.57 11.19
N ILE A 12 8.09 6.78 11.70
CA ILE A 12 8.23 7.07 13.14
C ILE A 12 6.90 6.92 13.88
N ILE A 13 5.78 7.36 13.30
CA ILE A 13 4.45 7.21 13.92
C ILE A 13 4.01 5.74 13.91
N ALA A 14 4.33 4.99 12.84
CA ALA A 14 4.14 3.53 12.80
C ALA A 14 5.02 2.81 13.83
N LEU A 15 6.26 3.25 14.04
CA LEU A 15 7.17 2.74 15.08
C LEU A 15 6.67 3.06 16.50
N VAL A 16 6.12 4.25 16.75
CA VAL A 16 5.59 4.65 18.06
C VAL A 16 4.31 3.88 18.41
N ILE A 17 3.43 3.62 17.42
CA ILE A 17 2.22 2.81 17.62
C ILE A 17 2.56 1.32 17.79
N ALA A 18 3.53 0.81 17.03
CA ALA A 18 4.03 -0.57 17.18
C ALA A 18 4.72 -0.80 18.54
N PHE A 19 5.44 0.20 19.08
CA PHE A 19 6.08 0.12 20.39
C PHE A 19 5.08 0.19 21.56
N LEU A 20 4.00 0.96 21.43
CA LEU A 20 2.95 1.06 22.46
C LEU A 20 2.03 -0.19 22.50
N THR A 21 1.89 -0.91 21.38
CA THR A 21 1.10 -2.15 21.28
C THR A 21 1.84 -3.40 21.78
N LEU A 22 3.18 -3.36 21.86
CA LEU A 22 4.02 -4.44 22.41
C LEU A 22 3.82 -4.69 23.93
N LYS A 23 3.11 -3.81 24.66
CA LYS A 23 2.84 -3.98 26.10
C LYS A 23 1.64 -4.86 26.45
N GLN A 24 0.91 -5.44 25.49
CA GLN A 24 -0.21 -6.36 25.78
C GLN A 24 -0.06 -7.68 25.04
N LEU A 25 0.18 -8.76 25.80
CA LEU A 25 0.56 -10.12 25.34
C LEU A 25 -0.48 -10.88 24.46
N HIS A 26 -1.54 -10.23 23.98
CA HIS A 26 -2.42 -10.76 22.91
C HIS A 26 -2.10 -10.17 21.51
N PHE A 27 -1.10 -9.29 21.39
CA PHE A 27 -0.73 -8.57 20.16
C PHE A 27 0.42 -9.18 19.33
N GLN A 28 1.03 -10.29 19.74
CA GLN A 28 2.27 -10.78 19.09
C GLN A 28 2.10 -11.10 17.61
N THR A 29 1.01 -11.75 17.19
CA THR A 29 0.78 -12.10 15.78
C THR A 29 0.49 -10.88 14.90
N LYS A 30 -0.35 -9.95 15.38
CA LYS A 30 -0.67 -8.71 14.64
C LYS A 30 0.55 -7.80 14.51
N GLY A 31 1.36 -7.68 15.56
CA GLY A 31 2.62 -6.93 15.52
C GLY A 31 3.63 -7.52 14.52
N LEU A 32 3.75 -8.85 14.47
CA LEU A 32 4.61 -9.55 13.50
C LEU A 32 4.13 -9.36 12.05
N VAL A 33 2.81 -9.39 11.81
CA VAL A 33 2.24 -9.15 10.47
C VAL A 33 2.55 -7.73 9.98
N LEU A 34 2.38 -6.72 10.85
CA LEU A 34 2.70 -5.34 10.51
C LEU A 34 4.20 -5.16 10.25
N LEU A 35 5.06 -5.77 11.07
CA LEU A 35 6.50 -5.76 10.86
C LEU A 35 6.87 -6.38 9.51
N GLY A 36 6.28 -7.52 9.14
CA GLY A 36 6.50 -8.16 7.84
C GLY A 36 6.05 -7.30 6.65
N CYS A 37 4.96 -6.53 6.79
CA CYS A 37 4.54 -5.57 5.77
C CYS A 37 5.57 -4.44 5.62
N LEU A 38 6.05 -3.90 6.74
CA LEU A 38 7.08 -2.85 6.75
C LEU A 38 8.40 -3.32 6.16
N GLU A 39 8.86 -4.53 6.51
CA GLU A 39 10.07 -5.14 5.95
C GLU A 39 9.95 -5.34 4.43
N ASN A 40 8.79 -5.82 3.97
CA ASN A 40 8.50 -5.93 2.53
C ASN A 40 8.52 -4.56 1.85
N TYR A 41 7.89 -3.55 2.44
CA TYR A 41 7.92 -2.19 1.91
C TYR A 41 9.36 -1.67 1.79
N GLN A 42 10.17 -1.79 2.84
CA GLN A 42 11.58 -1.39 2.85
C GLN A 42 12.42 -2.16 1.81
N ARG A 43 12.10 -3.43 1.57
CA ARG A 43 12.76 -4.22 0.52
C ARG A 43 12.38 -3.70 -0.87
N ILE A 44 11.10 -3.42 -1.10
CA ILE A 44 10.58 -2.92 -2.38
C ILE A 44 11.13 -1.51 -2.67
N THR A 45 11.25 -0.63 -1.67
CA THR A 45 11.78 0.73 -1.86
C THR A 45 13.23 0.74 -2.36
N ARG A 46 14.05 -0.27 -2.06
CA ARG A 46 15.39 -0.42 -2.69
C ARG A 46 15.30 -0.65 -4.20
N GLY A 47 14.20 -1.23 -4.68
CA GLY A 47 13.93 -1.39 -6.12
C GLY A 47 13.79 -0.06 -6.86
N ARG A 48 13.33 1.00 -6.17
CA ARG A 48 13.28 2.36 -6.73
C ARG A 48 14.67 2.91 -7.04
N GLU A 49 15.59 2.82 -6.06
CA GLU A 49 16.97 3.27 -6.23
C GLU A 49 17.64 2.52 -7.37
N LYS A 50 17.38 1.21 -7.47
CA LYS A 50 17.86 0.38 -8.57
C LYS A 50 17.35 0.85 -9.92
N ALA A 51 16.05 1.16 -10.04
CA ALA A 51 15.45 1.66 -11.27
C ALA A 51 16.05 2.99 -11.74
N ILE A 52 16.29 3.91 -10.80
CA ILE A 52 16.94 5.21 -11.07
C ILE A 52 18.39 4.99 -11.51
N THR A 53 19.15 4.19 -10.74
CA THR A 53 20.58 3.93 -10.98
C THR A 53 20.80 3.25 -12.33
N ASN A 54 19.99 2.24 -12.65
CA ASN A 54 20.09 1.50 -13.90
C ASN A 54 19.37 2.19 -15.06
N ARG A 55 18.74 3.35 -14.84
CA ARG A 55 17.97 4.11 -15.83
C ARG A 55 16.96 3.23 -16.59
N SER A 56 16.29 2.35 -15.86
CA SER A 56 15.52 1.24 -16.44
C SER A 56 14.03 1.43 -16.25
N LYS A 57 13.31 1.66 -17.37
CA LYS A 57 11.84 1.72 -17.39
C LYS A 57 11.23 0.42 -16.87
N ARG A 58 11.85 -0.72 -17.19
CA ARG A 58 11.39 -2.04 -16.73
C ARG A 58 11.48 -2.16 -15.21
N GLU A 59 12.58 -1.73 -14.60
CA GLU A 59 12.73 -1.80 -13.15
C GLU A 59 11.81 -0.81 -12.42
N ALA A 60 11.57 0.37 -12.99
CA ALA A 60 10.57 1.30 -12.44
C ALA A 60 9.15 0.70 -12.47
N HIS A 61 8.78 0.02 -13.55
CA HIS A 61 7.49 -0.69 -13.62
C HIS A 61 7.42 -1.85 -12.62
N LEU A 62 8.52 -2.60 -12.46
CA LEU A 62 8.57 -3.71 -11.50
C LEU A 62 8.40 -3.19 -10.07
N TYR A 63 9.09 -2.11 -9.70
CA TYR A 63 8.94 -1.46 -8.41
C TYR A 63 7.48 -1.09 -8.12
N TYR A 64 6.82 -0.37 -9.03
CA TYR A 64 5.42 0.01 -8.82
C TYR A 64 4.45 -1.16 -8.83
N ARG A 65 4.74 -2.22 -9.60
CA ARG A 65 3.98 -3.46 -9.54
C ARG A 65 4.10 -4.11 -8.16
N GLU A 66 5.31 -4.23 -7.62
CA GLU A 66 5.55 -4.81 -6.29
C GLU A 66 4.85 -4.00 -5.18
N ILE A 67 4.79 -2.68 -5.32
CA ILE A 67 3.98 -1.82 -4.45
C ILE A 67 2.48 -2.19 -4.54
N CYS A 68 1.94 -2.41 -5.74
CA CYS A 68 0.56 -2.85 -5.89
C CYS A 68 0.31 -4.26 -5.31
N ASP A 69 1.26 -5.19 -5.49
CA ASP A 69 1.20 -6.54 -4.91
C ASP A 69 1.23 -6.51 -3.37
N LEU A 70 2.00 -5.59 -2.78
CA LEU A 70 1.99 -5.34 -1.34
C LEU A 70 0.61 -4.85 -0.90
N HIS A 71 0.01 -3.89 -1.59
CA HIS A 71 -1.32 -3.38 -1.22
C HIS A 71 -2.43 -4.42 -1.33
N TRP A 72 -2.34 -5.32 -2.31
CA TRP A 72 -3.22 -6.49 -2.38
C TRP A 72 -3.12 -7.33 -1.11
N THR A 73 -1.89 -7.62 -0.68
CA THR A 73 -1.61 -8.42 0.51
C THR A 73 -2.14 -7.73 1.78
N GLU A 74 -1.85 -6.43 1.92
CA GLU A 74 -2.32 -5.55 2.98
C GLU A 74 -3.85 -5.52 3.08
N PHE A 75 -4.54 -5.40 1.94
CA PHE A 75 -6.00 -5.46 1.87
C PHE A 75 -6.54 -6.82 2.34
N LYS A 76 -5.96 -7.94 1.90
CA LYS A 76 -6.38 -9.29 2.34
C LYS A 76 -6.12 -9.53 3.83
N MET A 77 -5.05 -8.97 4.37
CA MET A 77 -4.75 -9.01 5.80
C MET A 77 -5.73 -8.15 6.62
N TRP A 78 -6.20 -7.03 6.07
CA TRP A 78 -7.27 -6.24 6.68
C TRP A 78 -8.63 -6.95 6.62
N GLU A 79 -9.01 -7.52 5.47
CA GLU A 79 -10.25 -8.30 5.31
C GLU A 79 -10.34 -9.45 6.33
N SER A 80 -9.20 -10.13 6.59
CA SER A 80 -9.09 -11.21 7.58
C SER A 80 -8.97 -10.75 9.04
N GLY A 81 -8.91 -9.44 9.30
CA GLY A 81 -8.80 -8.87 10.65
C GLY A 81 -7.40 -8.95 11.28
N ALA A 82 -6.39 -9.36 10.51
CA ALA A 82 -4.99 -9.33 10.94
C ALA A 82 -4.46 -7.89 11.07
N ILE A 83 -5.00 -6.96 10.27
CA ILE A 83 -4.68 -5.53 10.31
C ILE A 83 -5.91 -4.75 10.81
N PRO A 84 -5.73 -3.80 11.76
CA PRO A 84 -6.83 -3.01 12.30
C PRO A 84 -7.21 -1.82 11.41
N ASP A 85 -8.43 -1.30 11.59
CA ASP A 85 -9.03 -0.27 10.71
C ASP A 85 -8.26 1.05 10.68
N HIS A 86 -7.67 1.45 11.82
CA HIS A 86 -6.88 2.67 11.88
C HIS A 86 -5.57 2.57 11.10
N VAL A 87 -5.01 1.36 10.91
CA VAL A 87 -3.79 1.18 10.10
C VAL A 87 -4.14 1.28 8.61
N ILE A 88 -5.22 0.62 8.17
CA ILE A 88 -5.64 0.69 6.77
C ILE A 88 -6.09 2.11 6.38
N ASP A 89 -6.68 2.91 7.29
CA ASP A 89 -7.01 4.33 7.03
C ASP A 89 -5.75 5.14 6.67
N VAL A 90 -4.67 4.98 7.45
CA VAL A 90 -3.38 5.61 7.18
C VAL A 90 -2.84 5.17 5.82
N TRP A 91 -2.95 3.89 5.49
CA TRP A 91 -2.53 3.36 4.19
C TRP A 91 -3.32 3.95 3.03
N ILE A 92 -4.65 3.98 3.11
CA ILE A 92 -5.52 4.58 2.07
C ILE A 92 -5.11 6.04 1.81
N ARG A 93 -4.86 6.82 2.86
CA ARG A 93 -4.39 8.21 2.76
C ARG A 93 -3.04 8.30 2.04
N ALA A 94 -2.11 7.42 2.38
CA ALA A 94 -0.82 7.35 1.69
C ALA A 94 -0.98 6.96 0.22
N ARG A 95 -1.88 6.02 -0.11
CA ARG A 95 -2.14 5.61 -1.51
C ARG A 95 -2.74 6.74 -2.33
N HIS A 96 -3.68 7.50 -1.75
CA HIS A 96 -4.23 8.68 -2.41
C HIS A 96 -3.14 9.69 -2.77
N TYR A 97 -2.21 9.93 -1.83
CA TYR A 97 -1.08 10.81 -2.06
C TYR A 97 -0.16 10.27 -3.16
N ASP A 98 0.21 9.00 -3.11
CA ASP A 98 1.09 8.38 -4.09
C ASP A 98 0.47 8.39 -5.50
N TYR A 99 -0.83 8.10 -5.61
CA TYR A 99 -1.55 8.14 -6.89
C TYR A 99 -1.52 9.50 -7.58
N LYS A 100 -1.48 10.59 -6.81
CA LYS A 100 -1.43 11.94 -7.35
C LYS A 100 -0.02 12.45 -7.61
N ASN A 101 0.95 12.02 -6.82
CA ASN A 101 2.24 12.72 -6.73
C ASN A 101 3.46 11.83 -7.02
N GLU A 102 3.33 10.51 -6.98
CA GLU A 102 4.48 9.62 -6.98
C GLU A 102 4.90 9.19 -8.39
N TYR A 103 6.13 9.55 -8.75
CA TYR A 103 6.77 9.18 -10.01
C TYR A 103 8.27 8.91 -9.85
N ILE A 104 8.82 8.09 -10.74
CA ILE A 104 10.25 7.89 -10.96
C ILE A 104 10.62 8.58 -12.25
N GLU A 105 11.67 9.40 -12.19
CA GLU A 105 12.21 10.11 -13.32
C GLU A 105 13.69 9.80 -13.48
N PHE A 106 14.11 9.54 -14.72
CA PHE A 106 15.52 9.39 -15.10
C PHE A 106 15.68 9.68 -16.60
N GLU A 107 16.92 9.92 -17.01
CA GLU A 107 17.30 10.02 -18.42
C GLU A 107 17.82 8.64 -18.88
N ASN A 108 17.26 8.11 -19.97
CA ASN A 108 17.72 6.83 -20.53
C ASN A 108 19.10 6.97 -21.22
N ASN A 109 19.63 5.88 -21.77
CA ASN A 109 20.93 5.90 -22.46
C ASN A 109 20.95 6.71 -23.77
N GLU A 110 19.79 7.15 -24.24
CA GLU A 110 19.61 7.95 -25.47
C GLU A 110 19.42 9.45 -25.15
N GLY A 111 19.55 9.86 -23.89
CA GLY A 111 19.32 11.24 -23.47
C GLY A 111 17.83 11.61 -23.35
N VAL A 112 16.92 10.63 -23.42
CA VAL A 112 15.48 10.86 -23.37
C VAL A 112 15.01 10.80 -21.91
N ARG A 113 14.30 11.85 -21.49
CA ARG A 113 13.62 11.91 -20.20
C ARG A 113 12.50 10.86 -20.15
N VAL A 114 12.62 9.93 -19.21
CA VAL A 114 11.61 8.91 -18.92
C VAL A 114 10.95 9.23 -17.59
N ILE A 115 9.62 9.24 -17.60
CA ILE A 115 8.79 9.36 -16.40
C ILE A 115 7.94 8.09 -16.32
N VAL A 116 7.95 7.46 -15.16
CA VAL A 116 7.04 6.35 -14.82
C VAL A 116 6.34 6.77 -13.55
N ASP A 117 5.03 7.01 -13.62
CA ASP A 117 4.21 7.32 -12.46
C ASP A 117 3.41 6.11 -11.98
N TYR A 118 3.10 6.11 -10.68
CA TYR A 118 2.34 5.02 -10.04
C TYR A 118 0.96 4.82 -10.69
N LYS A 119 0.27 5.92 -10.99
CA LYS A 119 -1.08 5.90 -11.59
C LYS A 119 -1.11 5.15 -12.91
N THR A 120 -0.18 5.43 -13.82
CA THR A 120 -0.08 4.76 -15.12
C THR A 120 0.16 3.26 -14.97
N VAL A 121 0.96 2.84 -13.97
CA VAL A 121 1.19 1.42 -13.69
C VAL A 121 -0.07 0.76 -13.14
N TRP A 122 -0.75 1.38 -12.19
CA TRP A 122 -2.03 0.91 -11.66
C TRP A 122 -3.08 0.72 -12.78
N ASP A 123 -3.32 1.74 -13.59
CA ASP A 123 -4.31 1.71 -14.66
C ASP A 123 -3.98 0.62 -15.70
N SER A 124 -2.69 0.39 -15.98
CA SER A 124 -2.21 -0.68 -16.85
C SER A 124 -2.45 -2.08 -16.28
N LEU A 125 -2.21 -2.28 -14.98
CA LEU A 125 -2.48 -3.56 -14.30
C LEU A 125 -3.98 -3.85 -14.26
N LYS A 126 -4.80 -2.85 -13.92
CA LYS A 126 -6.26 -2.97 -13.92
C LYS A 126 -6.82 -3.32 -15.30
N LYS A 127 -6.37 -2.64 -16.36
CA LYS A 127 -6.79 -2.93 -17.74
C LYS A 127 -6.47 -4.36 -18.18
N LYS A 128 -5.39 -4.94 -17.63
CA LYS A 128 -4.99 -6.34 -17.89
C LYS A 128 -5.74 -7.36 -17.05
N GLY A 129 -6.62 -6.92 -16.14
CA GLY A 129 -7.27 -7.80 -15.18
C GLY A 129 -6.27 -8.48 -14.24
N TYR A 130 -5.15 -7.81 -13.94
CA TYR A 130 -4.10 -8.36 -13.07
C TYR A 130 -4.62 -8.63 -11.66
N PHE A 131 -5.39 -7.67 -11.14
CA PHE A 131 -6.34 -7.86 -10.04
C PHE A 131 -7.70 -7.99 -10.72
N GLN A 132 -8.53 -8.95 -10.30
CA GLN A 132 -9.78 -9.24 -11.02
C GLN A 132 -10.66 -7.98 -10.97
N SER A 133 -11.08 -7.44 -12.12
CA SER A 133 -11.60 -6.05 -12.20
C SER A 133 -12.86 -5.76 -11.37
N GLU A 134 -13.55 -6.81 -10.91
CA GLU A 134 -14.74 -6.74 -10.05
C GLU A 134 -14.46 -7.23 -8.61
N ASP A 135 -13.19 -7.46 -8.25
CA ASP A 135 -12.83 -7.82 -6.89
C ASP A 135 -12.92 -6.64 -5.91
N SER A 136 -13.17 -6.98 -4.64
CA SER A 136 -13.30 -6.01 -3.55
C SER A 136 -12.07 -5.10 -3.44
N PHE A 137 -10.90 -5.59 -3.84
CA PHE A 137 -9.65 -4.83 -3.84
C PHE A 137 -9.61 -3.74 -4.91
N THR A 138 -10.01 -4.04 -6.15
CA THR A 138 -9.97 -3.08 -7.25
C THR A 138 -10.90 -1.90 -6.97
N ILE A 139 -12.09 -2.19 -6.44
CA ILE A 139 -13.04 -1.15 -5.99
C ILE A 139 -12.45 -0.37 -4.80
N PHE A 140 -11.83 -1.05 -3.84
CA PHE A 140 -11.16 -0.42 -2.69
C PHE A 140 -10.07 0.55 -3.11
N MET A 141 -9.18 0.14 -4.00
CA MET A 141 -8.09 0.96 -4.51
C MET A 141 -8.60 2.11 -5.37
N ASP A 142 -9.64 1.91 -6.18
CA ASP A 142 -10.27 3.00 -6.93
C ASP A 142 -10.79 4.08 -5.98
N LEU A 143 -11.52 3.71 -4.92
CA LEU A 143 -12.00 4.67 -3.92
C LEU A 143 -10.84 5.38 -3.21
N ALA A 144 -9.77 4.65 -2.85
CA ALA A 144 -8.57 5.24 -2.27
C ALA A 144 -7.93 6.28 -3.20
N HIS A 145 -7.78 5.96 -4.48
CA HIS A 145 -7.20 6.85 -5.49
C HIS A 145 -8.05 8.11 -5.73
N HIS A 146 -9.38 8.01 -5.63
CA HIS A 146 -10.28 9.17 -5.70
C HIS A 146 -10.38 9.96 -4.38
N GLY A 147 -9.76 9.49 -3.30
CA GLY A 147 -9.80 10.15 -1.99
C GLY A 147 -11.09 9.89 -1.21
N GLU A 148 -11.86 8.87 -1.61
CA GLU A 148 -13.12 8.46 -1.00
C GLU A 148 -12.87 7.48 0.17
N ILE A 149 -12.06 7.91 1.13
CA ILE A 149 -11.50 7.08 2.22
C ILE A 149 -12.61 6.38 3.02
N GLU A 150 -13.65 7.11 3.40
CA GLU A 150 -14.75 6.57 4.19
C GLU A 150 -15.48 5.43 3.46
N LYS A 151 -15.66 5.56 2.14
CA LYS A 151 -16.28 4.51 1.33
C LYS A 151 -15.34 3.32 1.15
N ALA A 152 -14.04 3.55 0.97
CA ALA A 152 -13.05 2.48 0.88
C ALA A 152 -13.05 1.60 2.15
N LEU A 153 -13.15 2.23 3.34
CA LEU A 153 -13.22 1.54 4.62
C LEU A 153 -14.49 0.69 4.82
N MET A 154 -15.56 0.92 4.03
CA MET A 154 -16.81 0.18 4.14
C MET A 154 -16.82 -1.14 3.35
N ILE A 155 -15.88 -1.37 2.42
CA ILE A 155 -15.89 -2.53 1.52
C ILE A 155 -15.81 -3.90 2.23
N PRO A 156 -15.10 -4.09 3.36
CA PRO A 156 -15.07 -5.40 4.05
C PRO A 156 -16.22 -5.63 5.03
N ASN A 157 -17.03 -4.60 5.33
CA ASN A 157 -18.08 -4.72 6.35
C ASN A 157 -19.25 -5.63 5.92
N GLY A 158 -19.30 -6.06 4.67
CA GLY A 158 -20.21 -7.12 4.22
C GLY A 158 -19.88 -8.52 4.76
N GLN A 159 -18.63 -8.79 5.13
CA GLN A 159 -18.21 -10.09 5.71
C GLN A 159 -17.89 -10.02 7.21
N ARG A 160 -17.36 -8.88 7.71
CA ARG A 160 -17.11 -8.69 9.15
C ARG A 160 -18.35 -8.78 10.03
N ASN A 161 -19.50 -8.33 9.52
CA ASN A 161 -20.78 -8.40 10.24
C ASN A 161 -21.30 -9.84 10.45
N ARG A 162 -20.76 -10.86 9.74
CA ARG A 162 -21.10 -12.27 10.01
C ARG A 162 -20.30 -12.88 11.16
N PHE A 163 -19.14 -12.33 11.50
CA PHE A 163 -18.32 -12.84 12.60
C PHE A 163 -18.71 -12.21 13.94
N LEU A 164 -19.14 -10.94 13.95
CA LEU A 164 -19.65 -10.28 15.16
C LEU A 164 -21.07 -10.73 15.51
N SER A 165 -21.90 -11.13 14.54
CA SER A 165 -23.21 -11.74 14.84
C SER A 165 -23.11 -13.12 15.48
N PHE A 166 -21.99 -13.84 15.27
CA PHE A 166 -21.74 -15.17 15.85
C PHE A 166 -21.25 -15.12 17.31
N LEU A 167 -20.85 -13.94 17.81
CA LEU A 167 -20.40 -13.74 19.20
C LEU A 167 -21.51 -13.16 20.10
N HIS A 168 -22.70 -12.90 19.55
CA HIS A 168 -23.86 -12.36 20.26
C HIS A 168 -25.13 -13.25 20.19
N THR A 169 -24.99 -14.50 19.74
CA THR A 169 -25.98 -15.59 19.84
C THR A 169 -25.37 -16.74 20.61
#